data_AF-A0A7Y1X7D8-F1
#
_entry.id   AF-A0A7Y1X7D8-F1
#
_cell.length_a   1.000
_cell.length_b   1.000
_cell.length_c   1.000
_cell.angle_alpha   90.00
_cell.angle_beta   90.00
_cell.angle_gamma   90.00
#
_symmetry.space_group_name_H-M   'P 1'
#
loop_
_entity.id
_entity.type
_entity.pdbx_description
1 polymer ?
#
loop_
_entity_poly.entity_id
_entity_poly.type
_entity_poly.pdbx_seq_one_letter_code
_entity_poly.pdbx_strand_id
1 'polypeptide(L)'
;MSWILLILGLSAAVPAALRFLRVAQREHYLAGSTMRFGVRWWTGTGVANLTLAVIGIGGLAGSPWWEPLVLLPIVSAVVGPRGLTIKGVTAPLHWTGRLRRLAGIVGLVVVVIVVAGFIVEGVAIAGAVVVLLMPLLIDLGLVVAAPVEAQMGQAWIDRARAKLIEVA
;
A
#
# COMPACT_ATOMS: atom_id res chain seq x y z
N MET A 1 -21.92 -3.94 -14.12
CA MET A 1 -21.68 -3.96 -12.66
C MET A 1 -20.19 -3.91 -12.33
N SER A 2 -19.38 -4.74 -12.97
CA SER A 2 -17.93 -4.89 -12.74
C SER A 2 -17.11 -3.60 -12.77
N TRP A 3 -17.40 -2.70 -13.72
CA TRP A 3 -16.74 -1.39 -13.80
C TRP A 3 -17.04 -0.48 -12.60
N ILE A 4 -18.26 -0.53 -12.07
CA ILE A 4 -18.64 0.24 -10.88
C ILE A 4 -17.87 -0.30 -9.68
N LEU A 5 -17.80 -1.63 -9.53
CA LEU A 5 -17.03 -2.28 -8.46
C LEU A 5 -15.54 -1.96 -8.55
N LEU A 6 -14.97 -1.93 -9.77
CA LEU A 6 -13.60 -1.49 -10.00
C LEU A 6 -13.40 -0.03 -9.54
N ILE A 7 -14.27 0.89 -9.97
CA ILE A 7 -14.17 2.32 -9.59
C ILE A 7 -14.25 2.48 -8.07
N LEU A 8 -15.16 1.77 -7.41
CA LEU A 8 -15.28 1.76 -5.96
C LEU A 8 -14.01 1.20 -5.30
N GLY A 9 -13.45 0.11 -5.84
CA GLY A 9 -12.19 -0.46 -5.37
C GLY A 9 -11.03 0.52 -5.50
N LEU A 10 -10.84 1.13 -6.68
CA LEU A 10 -9.79 2.13 -6.89
C LEU A 10 -9.97 3.36 -6.00
N SER A 11 -11.21 3.78 -5.76
CA SER A 11 -11.52 4.89 -4.84
C SER A 11 -11.15 4.53 -3.40
N ALA A 12 -11.44 3.31 -2.95
CA ALA A 12 -11.04 2.81 -1.64
C ALA A 12 -9.53 2.55 -1.51
N ALA A 13 -8.85 2.31 -2.63
CA ALA A 13 -7.40 2.13 -2.65
C ALA A 13 -6.66 3.41 -2.29
N VAL A 14 -7.22 4.59 -2.59
CA VAL A 14 -6.60 5.89 -2.26
C VAL A 14 -6.37 6.06 -0.76
N PRO A 15 -7.39 5.99 0.13
CA PRO A 15 -7.16 6.10 1.57
C PRO A 15 -6.29 4.96 2.12
N ALA A 16 -6.41 3.74 1.58
CA ALA A 16 -5.54 2.62 1.96
C ALA A 16 -4.06 2.95 1.62
N ALA A 17 -3.78 3.42 0.42
CA ALA A 17 -2.46 3.82 -0.02
C ALA A 17 -1.90 4.93 0.87
N LEU A 18 -2.67 5.99 1.14
CA LEU A 18 -2.23 7.11 1.99
C LEU A 18 -1.86 6.65 3.41
N ARG A 19 -2.65 5.74 4.00
CA ARG A 19 -2.36 5.17 5.33
C ARG A 19 -1.02 4.41 5.32
N PHE A 20 -0.80 3.53 4.36
CA PHE A 20 0.40 2.69 4.32
C PHE A 20 1.64 3.39 3.76
N LEU A 21 1.49 4.39 2.89
CA LEU A 21 2.57 5.29 2.49
C LEU A 21 3.11 6.08 3.69
N ARG A 22 2.22 6.45 4.63
CA ARG A 22 2.65 7.05 5.89
C ARG A 22 3.42 6.07 6.77
N VAL A 23 3.02 4.80 6.81
CA VAL A 23 3.77 3.75 7.50
C VAL A 23 5.16 3.62 6.88
N ALA A 24 5.26 3.51 5.54
CA ALA A 24 6.55 3.46 4.84
C ALA A 24 7.42 4.67 5.18
N GLN A 25 6.86 5.89 5.20
CA GLN A 25 7.61 7.10 5.55
C GLN A 25 8.13 7.06 6.99
N ARG A 26 7.34 6.55 7.96
CA ARG A 26 7.72 6.44 9.37
C ARG A 26 8.78 5.39 9.62
N GLU A 27 8.73 4.30 8.87
CA GLU A 27 9.70 3.20 8.92
C GLU A 27 10.91 3.45 7.99
N HIS A 28 11.19 4.73 7.68
CA HIS A 28 12.31 5.17 6.84
C HIS A 28 12.41 4.46 5.48
N TYR A 29 11.26 4.06 4.92
CA TYR A 29 11.11 3.35 3.66
C TYR A 29 11.84 2.00 3.63
N LEU A 30 11.88 1.30 4.76
CA LEU A 30 12.39 -0.07 4.84
C LEU A 30 11.42 -1.05 4.16
N ALA A 31 11.91 -1.82 3.18
CA ALA A 31 11.11 -2.85 2.53
C ALA A 31 10.68 -3.94 3.54
N GLY A 32 9.48 -4.46 3.34
CA GLY A 32 8.82 -5.43 4.23
C GLY A 32 8.21 -4.81 5.48
N SER A 33 8.36 -3.50 5.72
CA SER A 33 7.82 -2.84 6.92
C SER A 33 6.31 -2.68 6.82
N THR A 34 5.78 -2.27 5.66
CA THR A 34 4.34 -1.97 5.53
C THR A 34 3.49 -3.22 5.67
N MET A 35 3.94 -4.36 5.13
CA MET A 35 3.25 -5.64 5.30
C MET A 35 3.31 -6.12 6.76
N ARG A 36 4.47 -6.06 7.42
CA ARG A 36 4.61 -6.43 8.84
C ARG A 36 3.69 -5.61 9.74
N PHE A 37 3.65 -4.29 9.53
CA PHE A 37 2.73 -3.42 10.28
C PHE A 37 1.28 -3.63 9.88
N GLY A 38 0.99 -3.88 8.61
CA GLY A 38 -0.35 -4.21 8.13
C GLY A 38 -0.90 -5.46 8.83
N VAL A 39 -0.15 -6.55 8.84
CA VAL A 39 -0.52 -7.78 9.55
C VAL A 39 -0.75 -7.50 11.03
N ARG A 40 0.19 -6.83 11.70
CA ARG A 40 0.05 -6.48 13.13
C ARG A 40 -1.18 -5.63 13.41
N TRP A 41 -1.52 -4.70 12.52
CA TRP A 41 -2.71 -3.88 12.70
C TRP A 41 -3.99 -4.69 12.52
N TRP A 42 -4.06 -5.55 11.51
CA TRP A 42 -5.23 -6.35 11.24
C TRP A 42 -5.45 -7.47 12.28
N THR A 43 -4.39 -8.04 12.85
CA THR A 43 -4.52 -9.18 13.79
C THR A 43 -4.35 -8.79 15.25
N GLY A 44 -3.60 -7.73 15.58
CA GLY A 44 -3.11 -7.48 16.93
C GLY A 44 -3.70 -6.27 17.67
N THR A 45 -4.52 -5.43 17.02
CA THR A 45 -5.05 -4.18 17.64
C THR A 45 -6.50 -4.27 18.11
N GLY A 46 -7.11 -5.47 18.05
CA GLY A 46 -8.43 -5.75 18.61
C GLY A 46 -9.34 -6.56 17.68
N VAL A 47 -10.41 -7.12 18.25
CA VAL A 47 -11.35 -8.02 17.54
C VAL A 47 -11.97 -7.33 16.33
N ALA A 48 -12.26 -6.03 16.40
CA ALA A 48 -12.86 -5.30 15.30
C ALA A 48 -12.01 -5.31 14.01
N ASN A 49 -10.69 -5.15 14.13
CA ASN A 49 -9.81 -5.19 12.96
C ASN A 49 -9.69 -6.62 12.42
N LEU A 50 -9.62 -7.62 13.30
CA LEU A 50 -9.60 -9.02 12.89
C LEU A 50 -10.89 -9.39 12.14
N THR A 51 -12.06 -8.99 12.65
CA THR A 51 -13.35 -9.21 11.98
C THR A 51 -13.39 -8.58 10.60
N LEU A 52 -12.94 -7.33 10.45
CA LEU A 52 -12.87 -6.66 9.14
C LEU A 52 -11.90 -7.37 8.18
N ALA A 53 -10.76 -7.87 8.68
CA ALA A 53 -9.81 -8.63 7.89
C ALA A 53 -10.43 -9.95 7.38
N VAL A 54 -11.10 -10.71 8.27
CA VAL A 54 -11.80 -11.95 7.90
C VAL A 54 -12.91 -11.69 6.89
N ILE A 55 -13.71 -10.64 7.07
CA ILE A 55 -14.76 -10.24 6.12
C ILE A 55 -14.14 -9.88 4.76
N GLY A 56 -13.05 -9.11 4.74
CA GLY A 56 -12.39 -8.70 3.51
C GLY A 56 -11.77 -9.87 2.74
N ILE A 57 -11.06 -10.74 3.45
CA ILE A 57 -10.45 -11.96 2.87
C ILE A 57 -11.54 -12.93 2.40
N GLY A 58 -12.56 -13.17 3.21
CA GLY A 58 -13.68 -14.06 2.87
C GLY A 58 -14.46 -13.55 1.65
N GLY A 59 -14.70 -12.25 1.56
CA GLY A 59 -15.35 -11.65 0.40
C GLY A 59 -14.52 -11.71 -0.88
N LEU A 60 -13.21 -11.46 -0.79
CA LEU A 60 -12.31 -11.65 -1.93
C LEU A 60 -12.27 -13.11 -2.37
N ALA A 61 -12.15 -14.05 -1.42
CA ALA A 61 -12.15 -15.48 -1.71
C ALA A 61 -13.47 -15.91 -2.36
N GLY A 62 -14.62 -15.43 -1.87
CA GLY A 62 -15.93 -15.75 -2.42
C GLY A 62 -16.26 -15.09 -3.77
N SER A 63 -15.54 -14.01 -4.13
CA SER A 63 -15.84 -13.21 -5.32
C SER A 63 -15.85 -13.93 -6.67
N PRO A 64 -15.07 -15.00 -6.92
CA PRO A 64 -15.16 -15.77 -8.16
C PRO A 64 -16.50 -16.51 -8.32
N TRP A 65 -17.18 -16.85 -7.22
CA TRP A 65 -18.49 -17.51 -7.25
C TRP A 65 -19.66 -16.51 -7.23
N TRP A 66 -19.46 -15.35 -6.63
CA TRP A 66 -20.47 -14.29 -6.60
C TRP A 66 -19.81 -12.91 -6.58
N GLU A 67 -19.75 -12.28 -7.76
CA GLU A 67 -19.03 -11.02 -8.00
C GLU A 67 -19.33 -9.88 -6.98
N PRO A 68 -20.58 -9.66 -6.52
CA PRO A 68 -20.88 -8.62 -5.54
C PRO A 68 -20.13 -8.75 -4.21
N LEU A 69 -19.58 -9.92 -3.88
CA LEU A 69 -18.77 -10.11 -2.67
C LEU A 69 -17.48 -9.27 -2.65
N VAL A 70 -17.05 -8.74 -3.81
CA VAL A 70 -15.98 -7.72 -3.93
C VAL A 70 -16.25 -6.48 -3.06
N LEU A 71 -17.51 -6.17 -2.74
CA LEU A 71 -17.82 -5.05 -1.84
C LEU A 71 -17.26 -5.23 -0.43
N LEU A 72 -17.10 -6.47 0.05
CA LEU A 72 -16.61 -6.75 1.40
C LEU A 72 -15.16 -6.29 1.61
N PRO A 73 -14.16 -6.67 0.79
CA PRO A 73 -12.80 -6.13 0.91
C PRO A 73 -12.74 -4.61 0.72
N ILE A 74 -13.57 -4.04 -0.16
CA ILE A 74 -13.66 -2.58 -0.36
C ILE A 74 -14.10 -1.89 0.94
N VAL A 75 -15.22 -2.34 1.52
CA VAL A 75 -15.74 -1.79 2.78
C VAL A 75 -14.75 -1.98 3.92
N SER A 76 -14.15 -3.18 4.04
CA SER A 76 -13.15 -3.47 5.06
C SER A 76 -11.99 -2.49 5.03
N ALA A 77 -11.49 -2.13 3.85
CA ALA A 77 -10.38 -1.18 3.72
C ALA A 77 -10.80 0.29 3.87
N VAL A 78 -12.05 0.65 3.59
CA VAL A 78 -12.54 2.01 3.91
C VAL A 78 -12.63 2.18 5.43
N VAL A 79 -13.25 1.21 6.10
CA VAL A 79 -13.51 1.22 7.56
C VAL A 79 -12.23 1.01 8.38
N GLY A 80 -11.32 0.16 7.90
CA GLY A 80 -10.16 -0.31 8.64
C GLY A 80 -8.81 -0.10 7.93
N PRO A 81 -7.70 -0.34 8.63
CA PRO A 81 -7.66 -0.77 10.03
C PRO A 81 -7.87 0.41 10.99
N ARG A 82 -8.70 0.20 12.02
CA ARG A 82 -9.02 1.22 13.03
C ARG A 82 -7.75 1.60 13.80
N GLY A 83 -7.59 2.89 14.11
CA GLY A 83 -6.39 3.44 14.73
C GLY A 83 -5.31 3.90 13.74
N LEU A 84 -5.38 3.47 12.47
CA LEU A 84 -4.48 3.96 11.40
C LEU A 84 -5.15 5.09 10.60
N THR A 85 -5.13 6.30 11.17
CA THR A 85 -5.71 7.48 10.51
C THR A 85 -4.82 8.04 9.39
N ILE A 86 -5.39 8.75 8.42
CA ILE A 86 -4.63 9.37 7.32
C ILE A 86 -3.84 10.59 7.84
N LYS A 87 -4.51 11.48 8.59
CA LYS A 87 -3.91 12.73 9.11
C LYS A 87 -2.83 12.48 10.16
N GLY A 88 -2.88 11.33 10.84
CA GLY A 88 -1.97 11.02 11.92
C GLY A 88 -2.19 11.82 13.19
N VAL A 89 -1.64 11.29 14.30
CA VAL A 89 -1.70 11.95 15.60
C VAL A 89 -0.50 12.88 15.79
N THR A 90 0.70 12.44 15.39
CA THR A 90 1.94 13.19 15.66
C THR A 90 2.46 14.02 14.49
N ALA A 91 2.27 13.57 13.25
CA ALA A 91 2.69 14.30 12.05
C ALA A 91 1.93 13.79 10.81
N PRO A 92 1.56 14.69 9.88
CA PRO A 92 0.91 14.33 8.62
C PRO A 92 1.88 13.66 7.64
N LEU A 93 1.34 13.15 6.53
CA LEU A 93 2.13 12.62 5.42
C LEU A 93 2.86 13.77 4.71
N HIS A 94 4.18 13.66 4.52
CA HIS A 94 4.95 14.68 3.79
C HIS A 94 5.34 14.18 2.40
N TRP A 95 4.90 14.89 1.38
CA TRP A 95 5.20 14.59 -0.02
C TRP A 95 6.62 14.97 -0.40
N THR A 96 7.56 14.10 -0.04
CA THR A 96 8.97 14.18 -0.45
C THR A 96 9.18 13.65 -1.88
N GLY A 97 10.34 13.92 -2.48
CA GLY A 97 10.71 13.35 -3.77
C GLY A 97 10.69 11.81 -3.76
N ARG A 98 11.21 11.19 -2.70
CA ARG A 98 11.20 9.73 -2.50
C ARG A 98 9.77 9.17 -2.40
N LEU A 99 8.89 9.84 -1.66
CA LEU A 99 7.49 9.42 -1.54
C LEU A 99 6.74 9.50 -2.87
N ARG A 100 6.96 10.56 -3.66
CA ARG A 100 6.33 10.69 -4.99
C ARG A 100 6.77 9.59 -5.95
N ARG A 101 8.06 9.24 -5.95
CA ARG A 101 8.58 8.12 -6.76
C ARG A 101 7.95 6.79 -6.33
N LEU A 102 7.91 6.51 -5.03
CA LEU A 102 7.25 5.32 -4.51
C LEU A 102 5.77 5.26 -4.91
N ALA A 103 5.03 6.37 -4.74
CA ALA A 103 3.63 6.44 -5.14
C ALA A 103 3.45 6.20 -6.65
N GLY A 104 4.36 6.71 -7.49
CA GLY A 104 4.37 6.45 -8.93
C GLY A 104 4.61 4.97 -9.27
N ILE A 105 5.60 4.33 -8.63
CA ILE A 105 5.90 2.91 -8.81
C ILE A 105 4.71 2.05 -8.37
N VAL A 106 4.12 2.33 -7.19
CA VAL A 106 2.93 1.62 -6.70
C VAL A 106 1.75 1.84 -7.65
N GLY A 107 1.56 3.05 -8.16
CA GLY A 107 0.54 3.36 -9.16
C GLY A 107 0.71 2.54 -10.44
N LEU A 108 1.94 2.38 -10.92
CA LEU A 108 2.23 1.52 -12.08
C LEU A 108 1.89 0.05 -11.80
N VAL A 109 2.25 -0.47 -10.61
CA VAL A 109 1.89 -1.84 -10.20
C VAL A 109 0.36 -2.01 -10.15
N VAL A 110 -0.37 -1.02 -9.63
CA VAL A 110 -1.84 -1.02 -9.62
C VAL A 110 -2.40 -1.06 -11.04
N VAL A 111 -1.86 -0.27 -11.96
CA VAL A 111 -2.28 -0.30 -13.38
C VAL A 111 -2.06 -1.68 -13.98
N VAL A 112 -0.90 -2.30 -13.73
CA VAL A 112 -0.61 -3.67 -14.21
C VAL A 112 -1.64 -4.68 -13.67
N ILE A 113 -2.02 -4.60 -12.39
CA ILE A 113 -3.04 -5.48 -11.80
C ILE A 113 -4.42 -5.25 -12.45
N VAL A 114 -4.80 -4.00 -12.70
CA VAL A 114 -6.09 -3.67 -13.35
C VAL A 114 -6.11 -4.15 -14.80
N VAL A 115 -5.03 -3.97 -15.55
CA VAL A 115 -4.90 -4.47 -16.94
C VAL A 115 -4.95 -5.99 -16.96
N ALA A 116 -4.25 -6.67 -16.05
CA ALA A 116 -4.33 -8.13 -15.93
C ALA A 116 -5.76 -8.58 -15.61
N GLY A 117 -6.44 -7.88 -14.68
CA GLY A 117 -7.85 -8.08 -14.38
C GLY A 117 -8.77 -7.91 -15.58
N PHE A 118 -8.49 -6.93 -16.45
CA PHE A 118 -9.23 -6.72 -17.68
C PHE A 118 -9.06 -7.87 -18.68
N ILE A 119 -7.83 -8.36 -18.86
CA ILE A 119 -7.51 -9.47 -19.78
C ILE A 119 -8.24 -10.77 -19.37
N VAL A 120 -8.39 -11.02 -18.07
CA VAL A 120 -9.08 -12.22 -17.54
C VAL A 120 -10.56 -11.98 -17.20
N GLU A 121 -11.13 -10.87 -17.65
CA GLU A 121 -12.53 -10.45 -17.36
C GLU A 121 -12.87 -10.32 -15.85
N GLY A 122 -11.84 -10.22 -14.99
CA GLY A 122 -11.92 -10.14 -13.54
C GLY A 122 -11.68 -8.73 -12.96
N VAL A 123 -12.09 -7.66 -13.65
CA VAL A 123 -11.80 -6.28 -13.25
C VAL A 123 -12.31 -5.90 -11.85
N ALA A 124 -13.46 -6.43 -11.43
CA ALA A 124 -13.98 -6.20 -10.08
C ALA A 124 -13.06 -6.80 -9.01
N ILE A 125 -12.58 -8.03 -9.24
CA ILE A 125 -11.66 -8.74 -8.36
C ILE A 125 -10.32 -7.99 -8.29
N ALA A 126 -9.82 -7.47 -9.42
CA ALA A 126 -8.60 -6.66 -9.43
C ALA A 126 -8.69 -5.44 -8.50
N GLY A 127 -9.83 -4.75 -8.48
CA GLY A 127 -10.09 -3.64 -7.54
C GLY A 127 -9.99 -4.08 -6.07
N ALA A 128 -10.59 -5.21 -5.71
CA ALA A 128 -10.50 -5.75 -4.35
C ALA A 128 -9.07 -6.18 -3.98
N VAL A 129 -8.34 -6.82 -4.91
CA VAL A 129 -6.95 -7.23 -4.71
C VAL A 129 -6.06 -6.03 -4.43
N VAL A 130 -6.17 -4.96 -5.24
CA VAL A 130 -5.39 -3.73 -5.04
C VAL A 130 -5.60 -3.15 -3.65
N VAL A 131 -6.85 -3.08 -3.21
CA VAL A 131 -7.22 -2.50 -1.92
C VAL A 131 -6.70 -3.34 -0.75
N LEU A 132 -6.93 -4.66 -0.79
CA LEU A 132 -6.58 -5.56 0.31
C LEU A 132 -5.06 -5.75 0.43
N LEU A 133 -4.38 -5.85 -0.71
CA LEU A 133 -2.93 -6.08 -0.77
C LEU A 133 -2.11 -4.80 -0.80
N MET A 134 -2.72 -3.63 -0.59
CA MET A 134 -2.02 -2.34 -0.59
C MET A 134 -0.71 -2.30 0.24
N PRO A 135 -0.63 -2.88 1.47
CA PRO A 135 0.62 -2.92 2.23
C PRO A 135 1.73 -3.69 1.51
N LEU A 136 1.37 -4.79 0.84
CA LEU A 136 2.29 -5.59 0.04
C LEU A 136 2.71 -4.85 -1.23
N LEU A 137 1.78 -4.16 -1.91
CA LEU A 137 2.08 -3.38 -3.11
C LEU A 137 3.08 -2.26 -2.82
N ILE A 138 2.96 -1.61 -1.66
CA ILE A 138 3.91 -0.60 -1.22
C ILE A 138 5.28 -1.21 -0.93
N ASP A 139 5.34 -2.37 -0.27
CA ASP A 139 6.61 -3.08 -0.03
C ASP A 139 7.28 -3.52 -1.35
N LEU A 140 6.51 -3.99 -2.33
CA LEU A 140 7.02 -4.27 -3.67
C LEU A 140 7.56 -3.00 -4.32
N GLY A 141 6.85 -1.88 -4.20
CA GLY A 141 7.33 -0.59 -4.67
C GLY A 141 8.64 -0.15 -4.00
N LEU A 142 8.81 -0.42 -2.71
CA LEU A 142 10.05 -0.14 -1.98
C LEU A 142 11.22 -1.00 -2.48
N VAL A 143 10.98 -2.30 -2.74
CA VAL A 143 11.99 -3.21 -3.30
C VAL A 143 12.42 -2.74 -4.69
N VAL A 144 11.45 -2.36 -5.54
CA VAL A 144 11.72 -1.85 -6.89
C VAL A 144 12.44 -0.50 -6.86
N ALA A 145 12.11 0.38 -5.92
CA ALA A 145 12.75 1.69 -5.77
C ALA A 145 14.16 1.63 -5.17
N ALA A 146 14.48 0.59 -4.38
CA ALA A 146 15.73 0.46 -3.64
C ALA A 146 17.01 0.74 -4.45
N PRO A 147 17.23 0.13 -5.64
CA PRO A 147 18.45 0.36 -6.40
C PRO A 147 18.58 1.82 -6.87
N VAL A 148 17.48 2.45 -7.28
CA VAL A 148 17.47 3.84 -7.76
C VAL A 148 17.78 4.79 -6.61
N GLU A 149 17.16 4.58 -5.44
CA GLU A 149 17.42 5.41 -4.26
C GLU A 149 18.87 5.27 -3.75
N ALA A 150 19.44 4.06 -3.81
CA ALA A 150 20.83 3.83 -3.43
C ALA A 150 21.80 4.60 -4.34
N GLN A 151 21.58 4.59 -5.65
CA GLN A 151 22.40 5.34 -6.60
C GLN A 151 22.29 6.85 -6.38
N MET A 152 21.08 7.38 -6.17
CA MET A 152 20.88 8.81 -5.88
C MET A 152 21.51 9.25 -4.56
N GLY A 153 21.60 8.34 -3.58
CA GLY A 153 22.20 8.59 -2.27
C GLY A 153 23.73 8.60 -2.27
N GLN A 154 24.36 7.89 -3.21
CA GLN A 154 25.81 7.65 -3.22
C GLN A 154 26.63 8.95 -3.23
N ALA A 155 26.23 9.94 -4.03
CA ALA A 155 26.92 11.23 -4.11
C ALA A 155 26.98 11.96 -2.76
N TRP A 156 25.99 11.78 -1.89
CA TRP A 156 25.99 12.37 -0.55
C TRP A 156 26.91 11.63 0.41
N ILE A 157 26.98 10.30 0.28
CA ILE A 157 27.91 9.46 1.04
C ILE A 157 29.36 9.81 0.66
N ASP A 158 29.64 9.95 -0.63
CA ASP A 158 30.98 10.30 -1.12
C ASP A 158 31.43 11.67 -0.60
N ARG A 159 30.53 12.68 -0.61
CA ARG A 159 30.80 14.00 -0.01
C ARG A 159 31.03 13.93 1.49
N ALA A 160 30.23 13.15 2.21
CA ALA A 160 30.39 12.98 3.65
C ALA A 160 31.74 12.30 3.98
N ARG A 161 32.14 11.31 3.18
CA ARG A 161 33.42 10.62 3.30
C ARG A 161 34.60 11.56 3.04
N ALA A 162 34.53 12.39 2.01
CA ALA A 162 35.55 13.37 1.71
C ALA A 162 35.74 14.37 2.87
N LYS A 163 34.63 14.86 3.44
CA LYS A 163 34.67 15.78 4.58
C LYS A 163 35.20 15.14 5.87
N LEU A 164 34.92 13.85 6.08
CA LEU A 164 35.48 13.09 7.20
C LEU A 164 37.00 12.95 7.11
N ILE A 165 37.53 12.76 5.91
CA ILE A 165 38.98 12.68 5.66
C ILE A 165 39.66 14.04 5.88
N GLU A 166 38.97 15.15 5.56
CA GLU A 166 39.51 16.50 5.75
C GLU A 166 39.66 16.89 7.23
N VAL A 167 38.85 16.30 8.12
CA VAL A 167 38.82 16.64 9.56
C VAL A 167 39.60 15.63 10.42
N ALA A 168 40.04 14.50 9.84
CA ALA A 168 40.83 13.46 10.51
C ALA A 168 42.34 13.70 10.33
#